data_AF-A0A8H7BLR6-F1
#
_entry.id   AF-A0A8H7BLR6-F1
#
_cell.length_a   1.000
_cell.length_b   1.000
_cell.length_c   1.000
_cell.angle_alpha   90.00
_cell.angle_beta   90.00
_cell.angle_gamma   90.00
#
_symmetry.space_group_name_H-M   'P 1'
#
loop_
_entity.id
_entity.type
_entity.pdbx_description
1 polymer ?
#
loop_
_entity_poly.entity_id
_entity_poly.type
_entity_poly.pdbx_seq_one_letter_code
_entity_poly.pdbx_strand_id
1 'polypeptide(L)'
;MTGPTREKLYSYPKGGFTPALQRTRKPFQVRNIATLAGLITFVAGVYSYALFAVKQDDFSDVPMPNTFPGVHDVTKEMKKNNE
;
A
#
# COMPACT_ATOMS: atom_id res chain seq x y z
N MET A 1 1.91 -49.11 -0.02
CA MET A 1 3.31 -48.71 -0.22
C MET A 1 3.50 -48.30 -1.67
N THR A 2 3.21 -47.05 -2.04
CA THR A 2 3.38 -46.56 -3.41
C THR A 2 3.99 -45.16 -3.37
N GLY A 3 5.26 -45.11 -2.94
CA GLY A 3 6.08 -43.91 -3.06
C GLY A 3 6.88 -43.95 -4.37
N PRO A 4 7.22 -42.78 -4.96
CA PRO A 4 8.07 -42.74 -6.15
C PRO A 4 9.45 -43.35 -5.86
N THR A 5 10.02 -44.06 -6.84
CA THR A 5 11.37 -44.62 -6.76
C THR A 5 12.41 -43.51 -6.58
N ARG A 6 13.54 -43.82 -5.91
CA ARG A 6 14.57 -42.80 -5.57
C ARG A 6 15.06 -42.02 -6.78
N GLU A 7 15.16 -42.67 -7.93
CA GLU A 7 15.50 -42.06 -9.22
C GLU A 7 14.50 -40.96 -9.63
N LYS A 8 13.20 -41.23 -9.49
CA LYS A 8 12.11 -40.28 -9.81
C LYS A 8 12.06 -39.08 -8.85
N LEU A 9 12.64 -39.19 -7.65
CA LEU A 9 12.68 -38.07 -6.69
C LEU A 9 13.60 -36.94 -7.14
N TYR A 10 14.66 -37.26 -7.89
CA TYR A 10 15.68 -36.31 -8.34
C TYR A 10 15.59 -35.99 -9.84
N SER A 11 14.87 -36.79 -10.62
CA SER A 11 14.60 -36.51 -12.03
C SER A 11 13.79 -35.23 -12.18
N TYR A 12 14.36 -34.24 -12.88
CA TYR A 12 13.73 -32.95 -13.14
C TYR A 12 12.65 -33.13 -14.20
N PRO A 13 11.35 -33.01 -13.86
CA PRO A 13 10.31 -33.04 -14.89
C PRO A 13 10.50 -31.83 -15.81
N LYS A 14 10.38 -32.01 -17.14
CA LYS A 14 10.50 -30.90 -18.09
C LYS A 14 9.47 -29.81 -17.72
N GLY A 15 9.96 -28.68 -17.21
CA GLY A 15 9.16 -27.50 -16.85
C GLY A 15 8.69 -27.41 -15.39
N GLY A 16 9.10 -28.30 -14.47
CA GLY A 16 8.63 -28.28 -13.08
C GLY A 16 9.69 -28.56 -12.02
N PHE A 17 9.31 -28.50 -10.74
CA PHE A 17 10.21 -28.85 -9.63
C PHE A 17 10.26 -30.37 -9.41
N THR A 18 11.42 -30.89 -8.99
CA THR A 18 11.55 -32.29 -8.58
C THR A 18 10.71 -32.57 -7.33
N PRO A 19 10.20 -33.80 -7.14
CA PRO A 19 9.48 -34.18 -5.92
C PRO A 19 10.31 -33.96 -4.65
N ALA A 20 11.63 -34.18 -4.72
CA ALA A 20 12.54 -33.88 -3.62
C ALA A 20 12.58 -32.37 -3.31
N LEU A 21 12.68 -31.52 -4.33
CA LEU A 21 12.75 -30.07 -4.18
C LEU A 21 11.42 -29.45 -3.69
N GLN A 22 10.27 -30.01 -4.07
CA GLN A 22 8.99 -29.55 -3.54
C GLN A 22 8.88 -29.82 -2.03
N ARG A 23 9.35 -30.98 -1.57
CA ARG A 23 9.33 -31.34 -0.13
C ARG A 23 10.21 -30.40 0.69
N THR A 24 11.41 -30.05 0.20
CA THR A 24 12.32 -29.17 0.94
C THR A 24 11.80 -27.74 1.09
N ARG A 25 10.90 -27.29 0.21
CA ARG A 25 10.32 -25.93 0.24
C ARG A 25 9.06 -25.81 1.12
N LYS A 26 8.34 -26.92 1.36
CA LYS A 26 7.15 -26.95 2.22
C LYS A 26 7.31 -26.22 3.57
N PRO A 27 8.40 -26.38 4.35
CA PRO A 27 8.51 -25.73 5.65
C PRO A 27 8.66 -24.20 5.59
N PHE A 28 9.12 -23.64 4.47
CA PHE A 28 9.35 -22.19 4.34
C PHE A 28 8.15 -21.45 3.77
N GLN A 29 7.23 -22.14 3.09
CA GLN A 29 6.07 -21.51 2.46
C GLN A 29 5.22 -20.75 3.48
N VAL A 30 4.89 -21.37 4.61
CA VAL A 30 4.04 -20.75 5.65
C VAL A 30 4.73 -19.53 6.25
N ARG A 31 6.02 -19.67 6.60
CA ARG A 31 6.79 -18.57 7.22
C ARG A 31 6.94 -17.38 6.28
N ASN A 32 7.24 -17.64 5.01
CA ASN A 32 7.42 -16.59 4.00
C ASN A 32 6.10 -15.89 3.66
N ILE A 33 4.98 -16.62 3.63
CA ILE A 33 3.66 -16.01 3.45
C ILE A 33 3.30 -15.15 4.67
N ALA A 34 3.57 -15.63 5.88
CA ALA A 34 3.31 -14.87 7.10
C ALA A 34 4.13 -13.59 7.16
N THR A 35 5.42 -13.64 6.81
CA THR A 35 6.26 -12.42 6.76
C THR A 35 5.78 -11.45 5.69
N LEU A 36 5.41 -11.93 4.51
CA LEU A 36 4.85 -11.09 3.45
C LEU A 36 3.52 -10.45 3.90
N ALA A 37 2.63 -11.21 4.52
CA ALA A 37 1.36 -10.70 5.05
C ALA A 37 1.59 -9.63 6.12
N GLY A 38 2.55 -9.84 7.02
CA GLY A 38 2.93 -8.84 8.03
C GLY A 38 3.45 -7.56 7.38
N LEU A 39 4.30 -7.67 6.36
CA LEU A 39 4.83 -6.51 5.64
C LEU A 39 3.73 -5.73 4.93
N ILE A 40 2.83 -6.41 4.21
CA ILE A 40 1.70 -5.78 3.52
C ILE A 40 0.78 -5.08 4.52
N THR A 41 0.44 -5.75 5.62
CA THR A 41 -0.44 -5.20 6.67
C THR A 41 0.18 -3.95 7.29
N PHE A 42 1.48 -4.00 7.60
CA PHE A 42 2.20 -2.87 8.16
C PHE A 42 2.21 -1.66 7.22
N VAL A 43 2.61 -1.86 5.96
CA VAL A 43 2.68 -0.78 4.96
C VAL A 43 1.30 -0.20 4.68
N ALA A 44 0.29 -1.05 4.48
CA ALA A 44 -1.09 -0.61 4.26
C ALA A 44 -1.64 0.16 5.48
N GLY A 45 -1.30 -0.27 6.69
CA GLY A 45 -1.67 0.41 7.93
C GLY A 45 -1.07 1.80 8.03
N VAL A 46 0.24 1.94 7.81
CA VAL A 46 0.93 3.24 7.80
C VAL A 46 0.36 4.16 6.72
N TYR A 47 0.14 3.66 5.51
CA TYR A 47 -0.43 4.44 4.40
C TYR A 47 -1.85 4.93 4.70
N SER A 48 -2.70 4.02 5.20
CA SER A 48 -4.08 4.37 5.56
C SER A 48 -4.11 5.38 6.70
N TYR A 49 -3.28 5.19 7.72
CA TYR A 49 -3.13 6.15 8.81
C TYR A 49 -2.74 7.53 8.30
N ALA A 50 -1.74 7.61 7.42
CA ALA A 50 -1.30 8.87 6.85
C ALA A 50 -2.44 9.61 6.12
N LEU A 51 -3.26 8.89 5.34
CA LEU A 51 -4.43 9.50 4.68
C LEU A 51 -5.46 10.06 5.67
N PHE A 52 -5.72 9.37 6.79
CA PHE A 52 -6.69 9.84 7.78
C PHE A 52 -6.14 10.96 8.67
N ALA A 53 -4.86 10.87 9.04
CA ALA A 53 -4.19 11.86 9.88
C ALA A 53 -4.09 13.23 9.17
N VAL A 54 -3.79 13.25 7.88
CA VAL A 54 -3.67 14.51 7.10
C VAL A 54 -5.02 15.22 6.92
N LYS A 55 -6.15 14.52 7.00
CA LYS A 55 -7.49 15.12 6.79
C LYS A 55 -7.98 15.97 7.98
N GLN A 56 -7.22 16.05 9.07
CA GLN A 56 -7.67 16.67 10.31
C GLN A 56 -6.99 18.00 10.63
N ASP A 57 -6.45 18.70 9.63
CA ASP A 57 -5.98 20.07 9.86
C ASP A 57 -7.19 21.02 9.98
N ASP A 58 -7.35 21.63 11.15
CA ASP A 58 -8.39 22.63 11.44
C ASP A 58 -7.90 24.01 11.02
N PHE A 59 -8.35 24.48 9.85
CA PHE A 59 -8.00 25.80 9.32
C PHE A 59 -8.92 26.93 9.80
N SER A 60 -9.69 26.72 10.87
CA SER A 60 -10.64 27.72 11.35
C SER A 60 -9.97 28.99 11.92
N ASP A 61 -8.71 28.90 12.33
CA ASP A 61 -7.90 30.01 12.86
C ASP A 61 -7.15 30.78 11.76
N VAL A 62 -7.06 30.24 10.54
CA VAL A 62 -6.39 30.88 9.41
C VAL A 62 -7.35 31.90 8.77
N PRO A 63 -7.03 33.20 8.81
CA PRO A 63 -7.91 34.20 8.22
C PRO A 63 -7.89 34.08 6.69
N MET A 64 -9.07 34.14 6.08
CA MET A 64 -9.16 34.13 4.61
C MET A 64 -8.70 35.49 4.04
N PRO A 65 -8.08 35.54 2.85
CA PRO A 65 -7.56 36.77 2.24
C PRO A 65 -8.59 37.92 2.18
N ASN A 66 -9.87 37.58 2.00
CA ASN A 66 -10.99 38.53 1.93
C ASN A 66 -11.41 39.13 3.29
N THR A 67 -10.83 38.68 4.40
CA THR A 67 -11.09 39.17 5.76
C THR A 67 -9.96 40.01 6.34
N PHE A 68 -8.81 40.09 5.67
CA PHE A 68 -7.68 40.89 6.16
C PHE A 68 -7.90 42.39 5.92
N PRO A 69 -7.68 43.24 6.93
CA PRO A 69 -7.72 44.69 6.75
C PRO A 69 -6.60 45.12 5.78
N GLY A 70 -6.98 45.74 4.66
CA GLY A 70 -6.06 46.20 3.61
C GLY A 70 -5.86 45.25 2.43
N VAL A 71 -6.55 44.09 2.40
CA VAL A 71 -6.56 43.17 1.26
C VAL A 71 -7.95 43.20 0.62
N HIS A 72 -8.05 43.68 -0.61
CA HIS A 72 -9.31 43.77 -1.36
C HIS A 72 -9.42 42.63 -2.37
N ASP A 73 -10.58 41.99 -2.43
CA ASP A 73 -10.87 40.91 -3.38
C ASP A 73 -11.09 41.48 -4.79
N VAL A 74 -10.06 41.41 -5.62
CA VAL A 74 -10.07 41.89 -7.01
C VAL A 74 -11.16 41.23 -7.86
N THR A 75 -11.63 40.03 -7.51
CA THR A 75 -12.68 39.32 -8.25
C THR A 75 -14.05 39.97 -8.05
N LYS A 76 -14.32 40.49 -6.84
CA LYS A 76 -15.57 41.24 -6.57
C LYS A 76 -15.58 42.59 -7.26
N GLU A 77 -14.45 43.29 -7.27
CA GLU A 77 -14.29 44.58 -7.95
C GLU A 77 -14.51 44.44 -9.48
N MET A 78 -13.91 43.42 -10.09
CA MET A 78 -14.09 43.12 -11.52
C MET A 78 -15.54 42.81 -11.89
N LYS A 79 -16.28 42.10 -11.01
CA LYS A 79 -17.69 41.80 -11.25
C LYS A 79 -18.56 43.05 -11.17
N LYS A 80 -18.34 43.91 -10.16
CA LYS A 80 -19.08 45.15 -9.95
C LYS A 80 -18.90 46.15 -11.09
N ASN A 81 -17.73 46.18 -11.72
CA ASN A 81 -17.46 47.08 -12.86
C ASN A 81 -18.06 46.59 -14.18
N ASN A 82 -18.51 45.33 -14.24
CA ASN A 82 -19.09 44.70 -15.42
C ASN A 82 -20.63 44.49 -15.31
N GLU A 83 -21.24 44.94 -14.21
CA GLU A 83 -22.70 45.09 -14.02
C GLU A 83 -23.09 46.57 -14.20
#